data_AF-M7ZUY6-F1
#
_entry.id   AF-M7ZUY6-F1
#
_cell.length_a   1.000
_cell.length_b   1.000
_cell.length_c   1.000
_cell.angle_alpha   90.00
_cell.angle_beta   90.00
_cell.angle_gamma   90.00
#
_symmetry.space_group_name_H-M   'P 1'
#
loop_
_entity.id
_entity.type
_entity.pdbx_description
1 polymer ?
#
loop_
_entity_poly.entity_id
_entity_poly.type
_entity_poly.pdbx_seq_one_letter_code
_entity_poly.pdbx_strand_id
1 'polypeptide(L)'
;MAAYHPAAALSFLLVLSLFLLARADPPPATPVPPSTACDDTTDPAFCRSVLPANGTGNLYAYGRFSAARSLSNANRFLGLVNRYLARGGLSGAAVAALQDCQLLSGLNIDFLSAAGATLNTTKFDHAAVLGQGFVAVNMTFRNTAGPAKHQAVALRSGADLSTFYQCSFEGYQDTLYTHSLRQFYRACDVYGTVDYVFGNAAVVFQDCTLYNRLPMAGQSNTVTAQGRSDPNQNTGTTIQGCSIVAAPELAANTAFATTTYLGRPWKMYSRTVIMQSDVAGLVDPAGWMPWSGDFALATLYYAEYDNSGAGSDTSRRVNWPGYHVLNSTVDAGNFTVANMVLGDFWLPQTGVPFTVGLN
;
A
#
# COMPACT_ATOMS: atom_id res chain seq x y z
N MET A 1 24.65 -58.88 17.28
CA MET A 1 25.36 -58.14 16.21
C MET A 1 24.31 -57.58 15.26
N ALA A 2 24.36 -56.26 15.05
CA ALA A 2 23.83 -55.47 13.93
C ALA A 2 22.40 -55.69 13.35
N ALA A 3 21.59 -54.64 13.52
CA ALA A 3 20.83 -53.86 12.52
C ALA A 3 19.85 -54.52 11.53
N TYR A 4 18.64 -53.95 11.42
CA TYR A 4 18.12 -53.34 10.17
C TYR A 4 16.80 -52.56 10.45
N HIS A 5 16.77 -51.30 10.03
CA HIS A 5 15.55 -50.46 9.94
C HIS A 5 14.86 -50.70 8.58
N PRO A 6 13.55 -50.40 8.47
CA PRO A 6 13.08 -49.68 7.30
C PRO A 6 12.19 -48.49 7.67
N ALA A 7 12.66 -47.31 7.29
CA ALA A 7 11.85 -46.11 7.12
C ALA A 7 11.75 -45.86 5.61
N ALA A 8 10.60 -46.12 5.00
CA ALA A 8 10.23 -45.65 3.66
C ALA A 8 8.81 -46.12 3.28
N ALA A 9 7.76 -45.45 3.76
CA ALA A 9 6.42 -45.68 3.20
C ALA A 9 5.41 -44.52 3.39
N LEU A 10 5.71 -43.44 4.11
CA LEU A 10 4.72 -42.39 4.39
C LEU A 10 4.94 -41.04 3.69
N SER A 11 5.97 -40.90 2.84
CA SER A 11 6.28 -39.61 2.19
C SER A 11 5.69 -39.45 0.79
N PHE A 12 4.92 -40.42 0.28
CA PHE A 12 4.42 -40.37 -1.11
C PHE A 12 2.97 -39.90 -1.26
N LEU A 13 2.22 -39.71 -0.17
CA LEU A 13 0.84 -39.20 -0.20
C LEU A 13 0.71 -37.69 0.00
N LEU A 14 1.81 -36.99 0.35
CA LEU A 14 1.79 -35.53 0.54
C LEU A 14 2.23 -34.72 -0.70
N VAL A 15 2.69 -35.39 -1.76
CA VAL A 15 3.21 -34.73 -2.97
C VAL A 15 2.17 -34.66 -4.09
N LEU A 16 1.04 -35.38 -3.98
CA LEU A 16 -0.01 -35.39 -5.01
C LEU A 16 -1.16 -34.38 -4.79
N SER A 17 -1.13 -33.61 -3.69
CA SER A 17 -2.08 -32.51 -3.45
C SER A 17 -1.57 -31.15 -3.94
N LEU A 18 -0.38 -31.10 -4.58
CA LEU A 18 0.24 -29.87 -5.10
C LEU A 18 -0.12 -29.54 -6.56
N PHE A 19 -1.08 -30.25 -7.17
CA PHE A 19 -1.56 -29.96 -8.54
C PHE A 19 -3.05 -29.63 -8.64
N LEU A 20 -3.64 -29.06 -7.59
CA LEU A 20 -4.81 -28.20 -7.75
C LEU A 20 -4.32 -26.76 -7.83
N LEU A 21 -3.83 -26.38 -9.02
CA LEU A 21 -3.83 -24.99 -9.45
C LEU A 21 -5.27 -24.50 -9.30
N ALA A 22 -5.57 -23.83 -8.19
CA ALA A 22 -6.73 -22.97 -8.11
C ALA A 22 -6.55 -21.94 -9.21
N ARG A 23 -7.29 -22.13 -10.32
CA ARG A 23 -7.54 -21.07 -11.28
C ARG A 23 -7.92 -19.84 -10.46
N ALA A 24 -7.18 -18.75 -10.62
CA ALA A 24 -7.76 -17.43 -10.37
C ALA A 24 -9.13 -17.45 -11.04
N ASP A 25 -10.18 -17.07 -10.31
CA ASP A 25 -11.48 -16.89 -10.92
C ASP A 25 -11.26 -15.99 -12.15
N PRO A 26 -11.73 -16.38 -13.34
CA PRO A 26 -11.58 -15.54 -14.51
C PRO A 26 -12.13 -14.16 -14.14
N PRO A 27 -11.43 -13.06 -14.49
CA PRO A 27 -11.90 -11.71 -14.18
C PRO A 27 -13.37 -11.63 -14.57
N PRO A 28 -14.25 -11.01 -13.76
CA PRO A 28 -15.69 -11.03 -13.98
C PRO A 28 -15.97 -10.82 -15.45
N ALA A 29 -16.47 -11.86 -16.11
CA ALA A 29 -16.80 -11.82 -17.53
C ALA A 29 -18.06 -10.99 -17.78
N THR A 30 -18.72 -10.56 -16.69
CA THR A 30 -19.89 -9.70 -16.69
C THR A 30 -19.55 -8.37 -17.36
N PRO A 31 -20.14 -8.08 -18.53
CA PRO A 31 -20.03 -6.77 -19.15
C PRO A 31 -20.52 -5.70 -18.18
N VAL A 32 -19.75 -4.63 -18.03
CA VAL A 32 -20.15 -3.47 -17.21
C VAL A 32 -20.54 -2.35 -18.18
N PRO A 33 -21.75 -1.79 -18.11
CA PRO A 33 -22.09 -0.64 -18.95
C PRO A 33 -21.13 0.53 -18.68
N PRO A 34 -20.74 1.31 -19.71
CA PRO A 34 -19.90 2.50 -19.52
C PRO A 34 -20.48 3.50 -18.52
N SER A 35 -21.81 3.61 -18.42
CA SER A 35 -22.47 4.41 -17.39
C SER A 35 -22.07 3.93 -15.99
N THR A 36 -22.28 2.65 -15.71
CA THR A 36 -21.94 2.01 -14.44
C THR A 36 -20.44 2.11 -14.14
N ALA A 37 -19.57 1.94 -15.14
CA ALA A 37 -18.13 2.07 -14.94
C ALA A 37 -17.69 3.52 -14.63
N CYS A 38 -18.45 4.52 -15.09
CA CYS A 38 -18.10 5.93 -14.96
C CYS A 38 -18.81 6.65 -13.82
N ASP A 39 -19.94 6.15 -13.33
CA ASP A 39 -20.74 6.78 -12.28
C ASP A 39 -19.97 6.88 -10.95
N ASP A 40 -19.04 5.96 -10.71
CA ASP A 40 -18.19 5.93 -9.51
C ASP A 40 -16.86 6.69 -9.68
N THR A 41 -16.66 7.39 -10.80
CA THR A 41 -15.43 8.17 -11.05
C THR A 41 -15.61 9.64 -10.63
N THR A 42 -14.50 10.31 -10.29
CA THR A 42 -14.51 11.73 -9.90
C THR A 42 -14.93 12.69 -11.03
N ASP A 43 -14.82 12.25 -12.29
CA ASP A 43 -15.37 12.95 -13.45
C ASP A 43 -16.13 11.96 -14.37
N PRO A 44 -17.40 11.68 -14.06
CA PRO A 44 -18.23 10.76 -14.83
C PRO A 44 -18.45 11.22 -16.27
N ALA A 45 -18.45 12.54 -16.52
CA ALA A 45 -18.66 13.10 -17.85
C ALA A 45 -17.43 12.87 -18.73
N PHE A 46 -16.23 13.15 -18.21
CA PHE A 46 -14.99 12.84 -18.90
C PHE A 46 -14.82 11.33 -19.11
N CYS A 47 -15.08 10.51 -18.09
CA CYS A 47 -15.04 9.05 -18.23
C CYS A 47 -15.95 8.56 -19.37
N ARG A 48 -17.20 9.03 -19.43
CA ARG A 48 -18.13 8.71 -20.53
C ARG A 48 -17.66 9.23 -21.88
N SER A 49 -16.95 10.36 -21.93
CA SER A 49 -16.41 10.92 -23.16
C SER A 49 -15.27 10.08 -23.76
N VAL A 50 -14.53 9.38 -22.90
CA VAL A 50 -13.43 8.53 -23.34
C VAL A 50 -13.91 7.11 -23.64
N LEU A 51 -14.77 6.51 -22.81
CA LEU A 51 -15.19 5.11 -22.97
C LEU A 51 -16.12 4.89 -24.18
N PRO A 52 -16.11 3.69 -24.81
CA PRO A 52 -17.04 3.36 -25.89
C PRO A 52 -18.47 3.27 -25.38
N ALA A 53 -19.40 4.00 -26.01
CA ALA A 53 -20.82 4.07 -25.58
C ALA A 53 -21.55 2.71 -25.48
N ASN A 54 -21.14 1.72 -26.29
CA ASN A 54 -21.75 0.38 -26.35
C ASN A 54 -20.79 -0.74 -25.91
N GLY A 55 -19.82 -0.43 -25.04
CA GLY A 55 -18.81 -1.44 -24.67
C GLY A 55 -19.44 -2.70 -24.06
N THR A 56 -19.03 -3.87 -24.58
CA THR A 56 -19.37 -5.19 -24.01
C THR A 56 -18.22 -5.73 -23.15
N GLY A 57 -17.28 -4.86 -22.77
CA GLY A 57 -16.09 -5.21 -22.03
C GLY A 57 -16.35 -5.28 -20.53
N ASN A 58 -15.44 -5.95 -19.81
CA ASN A 58 -15.39 -5.85 -18.35
C ASN A 58 -14.57 -4.62 -17.93
N LEU A 59 -14.57 -4.30 -16.63
CA LEU A 59 -13.85 -3.15 -16.07
C LEU A 59 -12.37 -3.10 -16.47
N TYR A 60 -11.71 -4.26 -16.56
CA TYR A 60 -10.31 -4.37 -17.00
C TYR A 60 -10.11 -3.97 -18.46
N ALA A 61 -11.04 -4.34 -19.34
CA ALA A 61 -11.03 -3.92 -20.74
C ALA A 61 -11.19 -2.41 -20.86
N TYR A 62 -12.06 -1.79 -20.04
CA TYR A 62 -12.19 -0.33 -19.99
C TYR A 62 -10.95 0.36 -19.44
N GLY A 63 -10.30 -0.16 -18.40
CA GLY A 63 -9.05 0.38 -17.89
C GLY A 63 -7.94 0.39 -18.95
N ARG A 64 -7.76 -0.73 -19.66
CA ARG A 64 -6.81 -0.83 -20.79
C ARG A 64 -7.17 0.12 -21.93
N PHE A 65 -8.45 0.18 -22.28
CA PHE A 65 -8.94 1.08 -23.32
C PHE A 65 -8.70 2.55 -22.93
N SER A 66 -9.02 2.94 -21.69
CA SER A 66 -8.86 4.30 -21.19
C SER A 66 -7.39 4.71 -21.18
N ALA A 67 -6.49 3.85 -20.70
CA ALA A 67 -5.05 4.08 -20.76
C ALA A 67 -4.56 4.25 -22.22
N ALA A 68 -4.98 3.36 -23.13
CA ALA A 68 -4.62 3.45 -24.54
C ALA A 68 -5.18 4.73 -25.22
N ARG A 69 -6.40 5.12 -24.87
CA ARG A 69 -7.06 6.33 -25.39
C ARG A 69 -6.39 7.60 -24.87
N SER A 70 -6.05 7.64 -23.59
CA SER A 70 -5.29 8.72 -22.97
C SER A 70 -3.91 8.85 -23.61
N LEU A 71 -3.21 7.73 -23.84
CA LEU A 71 -1.93 7.73 -24.55
C LEU A 71 -2.07 8.29 -25.98
N SER A 72 -3.11 7.88 -26.70
CA SER A 72 -3.41 8.39 -28.04
C SER A 72 -3.66 9.90 -28.04
N ASN A 73 -4.43 10.40 -27.08
CA ASN A 73 -4.70 11.83 -26.93
C ASN A 73 -3.45 12.63 -26.56
N ALA A 74 -2.62 12.10 -25.65
CA ALA A 74 -1.35 12.71 -25.25
C ALA A 74 -0.39 12.83 -26.45
N ASN A 75 -0.27 11.77 -27.26
CA ASN A 75 0.50 11.80 -28.50
C ASN A 75 -0.03 12.85 -29.49
N ARG A 76 -1.36 12.97 -29.62
CA ARG A 76 -1.98 13.99 -30.49
C ARG A 76 -1.70 15.40 -30.00
N PHE A 77 -1.74 15.64 -28.69
CA PHE A 77 -1.42 16.92 -28.09
C PHE A 77 0.06 17.28 -28.29
N LEU A 78 0.99 16.36 -28.01
CA LEU A 78 2.41 16.56 -28.29
C LEU A 78 2.65 16.89 -29.78
N GLY A 79 1.97 16.19 -30.70
CA GLY A 79 2.01 16.50 -32.12
C GLY A 79 1.45 17.90 -32.48
N LEU A 80 0.51 18.44 -31.71
CA LEU A 80 0.05 19.81 -31.85
C LEU A 80 1.12 20.81 -31.38
N VAL A 81 1.68 20.59 -30.19
CA VAL A 81 2.75 21.42 -29.61
C VAL A 81 3.96 21.48 -30.55
N ASN A 82 4.41 20.34 -31.06
CA ASN A 82 5.52 20.26 -32.03
C ASN A 82 5.24 21.06 -33.31
N ARG A 83 4.00 21.05 -33.80
CA ARG A 83 3.62 21.86 -34.98
C ARG A 83 3.63 23.36 -34.70
N TYR A 84 3.27 23.79 -33.50
CA TYR A 84 3.38 25.20 -33.11
C TYR A 84 4.83 25.62 -32.92
N LEU A 85 5.67 24.80 -32.28
CA LEU A 85 7.11 25.06 -32.16
C LEU A 85 7.81 25.18 -33.52
N ALA A 86 7.38 24.39 -34.50
CA ALA A 86 7.90 24.47 -35.87
C ALA A 86 7.39 25.69 -36.65
N ARG A 87 6.37 26.40 -36.17
CA ARG A 87 5.92 27.66 -36.79
C ARG A 87 6.83 28.81 -36.35
N GLY A 88 7.45 29.46 -37.33
CA GLY A 88 8.15 30.73 -37.11
C GLY A 88 7.20 31.85 -36.70
N GLY A 89 7.75 32.94 -36.16
CA GLY A 89 6.98 34.14 -35.78
C GLY A 89 6.43 34.13 -34.35
N LEU A 90 6.87 33.20 -33.51
CA LEU A 90 6.55 33.17 -32.08
C LEU A 90 7.54 34.04 -31.27
N SER A 91 7.06 34.62 -30.17
CA SER A 91 7.92 35.29 -29.21
C SER A 91 8.77 34.28 -28.43
N GLY A 92 9.91 34.71 -27.88
CA GLY A 92 10.76 33.84 -27.06
C GLY A 92 10.02 33.22 -25.86
N ALA A 93 9.12 33.98 -25.24
CA ALA A 93 8.28 33.47 -24.15
C ALA A 93 7.28 32.40 -24.63
N ALA A 94 6.68 32.57 -25.81
CA ALA A 94 5.79 31.56 -26.38
C ALA A 94 6.54 30.28 -26.77
N VAL A 95 7.77 30.40 -27.27
CA VAL A 95 8.65 29.25 -27.54
C VAL A 95 8.97 28.50 -26.25
N ALA A 96 9.39 29.20 -25.19
CA ALA A 96 9.68 28.58 -23.89
C ALA A 96 8.46 27.84 -23.32
N ALA A 97 7.28 28.47 -23.32
CA ALA A 97 6.05 27.84 -22.83
C ALA A 97 5.67 26.59 -23.64
N LEU A 98 5.89 26.60 -24.95
CA LEU A 98 5.65 25.42 -25.80
C LEU A 98 6.70 24.32 -25.57
N GLN A 99 7.95 24.65 -25.25
CA GLN A 99 8.97 23.68 -24.86
C GLN A 99 8.65 23.03 -23.52
N ASP A 100 8.14 23.79 -22.54
CA ASP A 100 7.65 23.24 -21.28
C ASP A 100 6.46 22.29 -21.52
N CYS A 101 5.52 22.69 -22.38
CA CYS A 101 4.41 21.83 -22.79
C CYS A 101 4.91 20.56 -23.49
N GLN A 102 5.95 20.66 -24.32
CA GLN A 102 6.56 19.53 -25.02
C GLN A 102 7.17 18.54 -24.03
N LEU A 103 7.93 19.03 -23.06
CA LEU A 103 8.54 18.23 -22.00
C LEU A 103 7.45 17.53 -21.16
N LEU A 104 6.47 18.28 -20.65
CA LEU A 104 5.40 17.73 -19.82
C LEU A 104 4.56 16.69 -20.58
N SER A 105 4.31 16.93 -21.87
CA SER A 105 3.61 15.97 -22.73
C SER A 105 4.42 14.70 -22.94
N GLY A 106 5.75 14.82 -23.09
CA GLY A 106 6.67 13.68 -23.17
C GLY A 106 6.61 12.83 -21.90
N LEU A 107 6.71 13.46 -20.72
CA LEU A 107 6.59 12.77 -19.44
C LEU A 107 5.24 12.05 -19.28
N ASN A 108 4.15 12.69 -19.70
CA ASN A 108 2.82 12.06 -19.70
C ASN A 108 2.77 10.84 -20.65
N ILE A 109 3.39 10.90 -21.82
CA ILE A 109 3.46 9.79 -22.77
C ILE A 109 4.28 8.64 -22.19
N ASP A 110 5.42 8.92 -21.56
CA ASP A 110 6.27 7.91 -20.93
C ASP A 110 5.52 7.20 -19.80
N PHE A 111 4.84 7.95 -18.93
CA PHE A 111 3.99 7.40 -17.87
C PHE A 111 2.88 6.51 -18.43
N LEU A 112 2.11 7.01 -19.41
CA LEU A 112 0.99 6.27 -20.00
C LEU A 112 1.46 5.03 -20.77
N SER A 113 2.65 5.09 -21.39
CA SER A 113 3.26 3.96 -22.09
C SER A 113 3.73 2.88 -21.12
N ALA A 114 4.41 3.28 -20.03
CA ALA A 114 4.84 2.36 -18.97
C ALA A 114 3.63 1.71 -18.27
N ALA A 115 2.58 2.49 -18.00
CA ALA A 115 1.33 1.98 -17.45
C ALA A 115 0.65 1.00 -18.41
N GLY A 116 0.55 1.33 -19.70
CA GLY A 116 -0.01 0.46 -20.73
C GLY A 116 0.77 -0.85 -20.89
N ALA A 117 2.11 -0.79 -20.89
CA ALA A 117 2.96 -1.98 -20.93
C ALA A 117 2.72 -2.88 -19.71
N THR A 118 2.66 -2.28 -18.52
CA THR A 118 2.37 -2.98 -17.27
C THR A 118 0.98 -3.63 -17.29
N LEU A 119 -0.06 -2.94 -17.79
CA LEU A 119 -1.42 -3.50 -17.90
C LEU A 119 -1.52 -4.67 -18.89
N ASN A 120 -0.64 -4.72 -19.89
CA ASN A 120 -0.62 -5.76 -20.93
C ASN A 120 0.19 -7.00 -20.53
N THR A 121 1.28 -6.83 -19.79
CA THR A 121 2.08 -7.94 -19.23
C THR A 121 1.51 -8.47 -17.92
N THR A 122 0.75 -7.60 -17.27
CA THR A 122 0.04 -7.69 -15.99
C THR A 122 -1.14 -8.65 -15.88
N LYS A 123 -1.03 -9.85 -15.29
CA LYS A 123 -2.18 -10.45 -14.59
C LYS A 123 -2.05 -10.12 -13.11
N PHE A 124 -2.51 -8.93 -12.71
CA PHE A 124 -2.60 -8.62 -11.29
C PHE A 124 -4.01 -8.88 -10.80
N ASP A 125 -4.14 -9.67 -9.74
CA ASP A 125 -5.36 -9.74 -8.93
C ASP A 125 -5.44 -8.54 -7.95
N HIS A 126 -4.67 -7.47 -8.21
CA HIS A 126 -4.51 -6.29 -7.35
C HIS A 126 -4.18 -5.02 -8.16
N ALA A 127 -4.38 -3.83 -7.57
CA ALA A 127 -3.94 -2.58 -8.18
C ALA A 127 -2.44 -2.35 -7.95
N ALA A 128 -1.71 -1.88 -8.97
CA ALA A 128 -0.27 -1.62 -8.88
C ALA A 128 0.05 -0.18 -9.31
N VAL A 129 0.79 0.55 -8.46
CA VAL A 129 1.23 1.92 -8.69
C VAL A 129 2.76 1.94 -8.80
N LEU A 130 3.26 2.33 -9.98
CA LEU A 130 4.71 2.32 -10.28
C LEU A 130 5.24 3.69 -10.75
N GLY A 131 4.37 4.58 -11.24
CA GLY A 131 4.80 5.88 -11.74
C GLY A 131 5.07 6.87 -10.61
N GLN A 132 6.23 7.51 -10.66
CA GLN A 132 6.65 8.53 -9.69
C GLN A 132 5.64 9.67 -9.61
N GLY A 133 5.43 10.20 -8.40
CA GLY A 133 4.54 11.34 -8.17
C GLY A 133 3.04 11.01 -8.27
N PHE A 134 2.68 9.73 -8.29
CA PHE A 134 1.28 9.32 -8.34
C PHE A 134 0.50 9.87 -7.14
N VAL A 135 -0.64 10.50 -7.39
CA VAL A 135 -1.57 10.98 -6.36
C VAL A 135 -2.93 10.33 -6.54
N ALA A 136 -3.43 9.69 -5.48
CA ALA A 136 -4.80 9.21 -5.40
C ALA A 136 -5.56 9.96 -4.30
N VAL A 137 -6.78 10.37 -4.60
CA VAL A 137 -7.66 11.10 -3.68
C VAL A 137 -9.06 10.50 -3.70
N ASN A 138 -9.65 10.29 -2.53
CA ASN A 138 -11.05 9.90 -2.37
C ASN A 138 -11.44 8.64 -3.16
N MET A 139 -10.67 7.56 -2.96
CA MET A 139 -10.81 6.30 -3.71
C MET A 139 -10.62 5.07 -2.83
N THR A 140 -11.35 4.00 -3.13
CA THR A 140 -11.16 2.69 -2.50
C THR A 140 -10.42 1.70 -3.41
N PHE A 141 -9.38 1.06 -2.87
CA PHE A 141 -8.72 -0.11 -3.45
C PHE A 141 -9.10 -1.33 -2.62
N ARG A 142 -9.81 -2.30 -3.22
CA ARG A 142 -10.36 -3.45 -2.50
C ARG A 142 -9.98 -4.77 -3.15
N ASN A 143 -9.55 -5.73 -2.34
CA ASN A 143 -9.45 -7.14 -2.72
C ASN A 143 -10.47 -7.98 -1.91
N THR A 144 -11.34 -8.70 -2.63
CA THR A 144 -12.47 -9.45 -2.07
C THR A 144 -12.21 -10.95 -1.90
N ALA A 145 -10.97 -11.42 -2.05
CA ALA A 145 -10.62 -12.84 -1.96
C ALA A 145 -11.04 -13.50 -0.63
N GLY A 146 -11.03 -12.73 0.47
CA GLY A 146 -11.38 -13.20 1.80
C GLY A 146 -10.20 -13.86 2.55
N PRO A 147 -10.33 -14.07 3.88
CA PRO A 147 -9.21 -14.49 4.71
C PRO A 147 -8.76 -15.94 4.43
N ALA A 148 -9.66 -16.79 3.93
CA ALA A 148 -9.38 -18.17 3.55
C ALA A 148 -8.47 -18.30 2.31
N LYS A 149 -8.24 -17.20 1.57
CA LYS A 149 -7.34 -17.16 0.42
C LYS A 149 -5.91 -16.76 0.79
N HIS A 150 -5.65 -16.51 2.07
CA HIS A 150 -4.37 -16.03 2.56
C HIS A 150 -3.98 -14.70 1.88
N GLN A 151 -2.75 -14.57 1.37
CA GLN A 151 -2.24 -13.32 0.81
C GLN A 151 -3.09 -12.83 -0.37
N ALA A 152 -3.63 -11.62 -0.24
CA ALA A 152 -4.48 -11.02 -1.28
C ALA A 152 -4.36 -9.49 -1.23
N VAL A 153 -3.41 -8.96 -2.00
CA VAL A 153 -3.10 -7.52 -2.05
C VAL A 153 -4.26 -6.74 -2.65
N ALA A 154 -4.63 -5.62 -2.03
CA ALA A 154 -5.56 -4.64 -2.60
C ALA A 154 -4.80 -3.60 -3.43
N LEU A 155 -3.75 -3.02 -2.86
CA LEU A 155 -2.84 -2.09 -3.54
C LEU A 155 -1.38 -2.47 -3.28
N ARG A 156 -0.58 -2.48 -4.35
CA ARG A 156 0.87 -2.45 -4.29
C ARG A 156 1.39 -1.12 -4.81
N SER A 157 2.05 -0.34 -3.96
CA SER A 157 2.76 0.87 -4.40
C SER A 157 4.26 0.65 -4.37
N GLY A 158 4.90 0.85 -5.53
CA GLY A 158 6.35 0.91 -5.69
C GLY A 158 6.80 2.22 -6.34
N ALA A 159 5.94 3.24 -6.35
CA ALA A 159 6.21 4.56 -6.91
C ALA A 159 6.87 5.49 -5.88
N ASP A 160 7.95 6.15 -6.28
CA ASP A 160 8.54 7.21 -5.47
C ASP A 160 7.64 8.45 -5.46
N LEU A 161 7.63 9.17 -4.35
CA LEU A 161 6.83 10.37 -4.16
C LEU A 161 5.33 10.12 -4.38
N SER A 162 4.83 8.92 -4.05
CA SER A 162 3.41 8.61 -4.18
C SER A 162 2.63 9.09 -2.96
N THR A 163 1.45 9.69 -3.21
CA THR A 163 0.56 10.23 -2.18
C THR A 163 -0.83 9.63 -2.29
N PHE A 164 -1.39 9.24 -1.15
CA PHE A 164 -2.77 8.77 -1.03
C PHE A 164 -3.48 9.63 0.01
N TYR A 165 -4.57 10.28 -0.36
CA TYR A 165 -5.34 11.17 0.51
C TYR A 165 -6.80 10.75 0.55
N GLN A 166 -7.37 10.55 1.74
CA GLN A 166 -8.77 10.11 1.87
C GLN A 166 -9.08 8.83 1.07
N CYS A 167 -8.11 7.92 0.98
CA CYS A 167 -8.28 6.64 0.30
C CYS A 167 -8.67 5.55 1.30
N SER A 168 -9.33 4.50 0.83
CA SER A 168 -9.62 3.29 1.60
C SER A 168 -8.89 2.10 0.98
N PHE A 169 -8.21 1.30 1.80
CA PHE A 169 -7.52 0.09 1.37
C PHE A 169 -8.13 -1.10 2.08
N GLU A 170 -8.78 -1.99 1.34
CA GLU A 170 -9.64 -3.01 1.91
C GLU A 170 -9.23 -4.41 1.49
N GLY A 171 -8.90 -5.24 2.47
CA GLY A 171 -8.55 -6.64 2.26
C GLY A 171 -8.56 -7.41 3.56
N TYR A 172 -7.88 -8.56 3.57
CA TYR A 172 -7.66 -9.38 4.75
C TYR A 172 -6.17 -9.51 5.01
N GLN A 173 -5.52 -10.55 4.50
CA GLN A 173 -4.08 -10.73 4.65
C GLN A 173 -3.34 -10.01 3.51
N ASP A 174 -2.26 -9.28 3.86
CA ASP A 174 -1.42 -8.54 2.92
C ASP A 174 -2.15 -7.42 2.14
N THR A 175 -3.08 -6.69 2.78
CA THR A 175 -3.92 -5.67 2.10
C THR A 175 -3.12 -4.60 1.33
N LEU A 176 -2.20 -3.90 2.01
CA LEU A 176 -1.48 -2.76 1.47
C LEU A 176 0.02 -3.06 1.42
N TYR A 177 0.51 -3.28 0.20
CA TYR A 177 1.91 -3.53 -0.06
C TYR A 177 2.64 -2.21 -0.37
N THR A 178 3.16 -1.56 0.67
CA THR A 178 4.09 -0.42 0.56
C THR A 178 5.47 -0.96 0.14
N HIS A 179 5.58 -1.40 -1.11
CA HIS A 179 6.69 -2.21 -1.61
C HIS A 179 8.05 -1.52 -1.48
N SER A 180 8.17 -0.30 -1.99
CA SER A 180 9.45 0.41 -2.12
C SER A 180 9.29 1.92 -2.29
N LEU A 181 10.41 2.65 -2.16
CA LEU A 181 10.53 4.10 -2.39
C LEU A 181 9.73 4.94 -1.38
N ARG A 182 9.62 6.26 -1.59
CA ARG A 182 8.97 7.19 -0.65
C ARG A 182 7.48 7.27 -0.91
N GLN A 183 6.68 7.13 0.14
CA GLN A 183 5.22 7.12 0.06
C GLN A 183 4.60 7.88 1.23
N PHE A 184 3.47 8.54 1.00
CA PHE A 184 2.73 9.27 2.02
C PHE A 184 1.23 8.93 1.96
N TYR A 185 0.64 8.59 3.11
CA TYR A 185 -0.77 8.26 3.25
C TYR A 185 -1.39 9.20 4.29
N ARG A 186 -2.39 9.97 3.89
CA ARG A 186 -3.04 10.99 4.74
C ARG A 186 -4.54 10.73 4.83
N ALA A 187 -5.09 10.76 6.04
CA ALA A 187 -6.53 10.62 6.26
C ALA A 187 -7.13 9.38 5.57
N CYS A 188 -6.39 8.28 5.50
CA CYS A 188 -6.81 7.05 4.83
C CYS A 188 -7.36 6.04 5.83
N ASP A 189 -8.22 5.16 5.34
CA ASP A 189 -8.64 3.98 6.08
C ASP A 189 -7.93 2.74 5.52
N VAL A 190 -7.36 1.89 6.39
CA VAL A 190 -6.72 0.64 5.99
C VAL A 190 -7.33 -0.51 6.78
N TYR A 191 -7.89 -1.49 6.08
CA TYR A 191 -8.55 -2.64 6.68
C TYR A 191 -7.77 -3.91 6.40
N GLY A 192 -7.53 -4.73 7.44
CA GLY A 192 -6.97 -6.05 7.24
C GLY A 192 -6.83 -6.89 8.50
N THR A 193 -6.12 -8.00 8.37
CA THR A 193 -5.95 -9.01 9.41
C THR A 193 -4.48 -9.28 9.69
N VAL A 194 -3.87 -10.18 8.90
CA VAL A 194 -2.47 -10.55 9.00
C VAL A 194 -1.64 -9.66 8.07
N ASP A 195 -0.62 -9.02 8.62
CA ASP A 195 0.43 -8.29 7.89
C ASP A 195 -0.11 -7.25 6.89
N TYR A 196 -1.21 -6.58 7.24
CA TYR A 196 -1.99 -5.84 6.24
C TYR A 196 -1.38 -4.51 5.80
N VAL A 197 -0.36 -4.01 6.49
CA VAL A 197 0.58 -2.99 5.99
C VAL A 197 1.98 -3.60 5.96
N PHE A 198 2.52 -3.86 4.77
CA PHE A 198 3.80 -4.57 4.64
C PHE A 198 4.63 -4.07 3.47
N GLY A 199 5.93 -4.37 3.53
CA GLY A 199 6.90 -3.99 2.49
C GLY A 199 8.12 -3.26 3.03
N ASN A 200 8.86 -2.60 2.15
CA ASN A 200 10.15 -1.97 2.46
C ASN A 200 10.24 -0.55 1.88
N ALA A 201 9.12 0.17 1.82
CA ALA A 201 9.10 1.60 1.51
C ALA A 201 9.70 2.43 2.65
N ALA A 202 10.08 3.68 2.36
CA ALA A 202 10.08 4.73 3.37
C ALA A 202 8.69 5.36 3.35
N VAL A 203 7.88 5.09 4.37
CA VAL A 203 6.46 5.45 4.35
C VAL A 203 6.00 6.08 5.66
N VAL A 204 5.20 7.14 5.53
CA VAL A 204 4.49 7.76 6.66
C VAL A 204 2.99 7.69 6.42
N PHE A 205 2.28 7.13 7.39
CA PHE A 205 0.83 7.23 7.54
C PHE A 205 0.53 8.33 8.53
N GLN A 206 -0.32 9.29 8.15
CA GLN A 206 -0.68 10.43 8.97
C GLN A 206 -2.20 10.59 9.04
N ASP A 207 -2.74 10.71 10.26
CA ASP A 207 -4.17 10.84 10.53
C ASP A 207 -5.02 9.73 9.87
N CYS A 208 -4.46 8.53 9.73
CA CYS A 208 -5.14 7.38 9.15
C CYS A 208 -5.85 6.55 10.22
N THR A 209 -6.85 5.77 9.81
CA THR A 209 -7.47 4.75 10.67
C THR A 209 -7.09 3.36 10.19
N LEU A 210 -6.49 2.56 11.07
CA LEU A 210 -6.08 1.18 10.82
C LEU A 210 -7.08 0.23 11.50
N TYR A 211 -7.97 -0.34 10.69
CA TYR A 211 -9.05 -1.21 11.10
C TYR A 211 -8.63 -2.68 11.07
N ASN A 212 -8.52 -3.28 12.27
CA ASN A 212 -8.23 -4.69 12.43
C ASN A 212 -9.52 -5.49 12.28
N ARG A 213 -9.62 -6.29 11.22
CA ARG A 213 -10.78 -7.11 10.90
C ARG A 213 -10.78 -8.44 11.65
N LEU A 214 -11.89 -9.18 11.59
CA LEU A 214 -11.97 -10.54 12.12
C LEU A 214 -11.18 -11.52 11.22
N PRO A 215 -10.10 -12.16 11.71
CA PRO A 215 -9.34 -13.15 10.95
C PRO A 215 -9.99 -14.54 11.01
N MET A 216 -9.32 -15.56 10.47
CA MET A 216 -9.73 -16.95 10.69
C MET A 216 -9.43 -17.38 12.13
N ALA A 217 -10.18 -18.37 12.63
CA ALA A 217 -9.91 -18.97 13.93
C ALA A 217 -8.46 -19.49 14.00
N GLY A 218 -7.75 -19.13 15.07
CA GLY A 218 -6.35 -19.48 15.29
C GLY A 218 -5.32 -18.54 14.63
N GLN A 219 -5.76 -17.52 13.89
CA GLN A 219 -4.88 -16.44 13.42
C GLN A 219 -4.88 -15.27 14.41
N SER A 220 -3.78 -14.53 14.40
CA SER A 220 -3.65 -13.24 15.08
C SER A 220 -3.55 -12.14 14.03
N ASN A 221 -4.08 -10.96 14.36
CA ASN A 221 -3.87 -9.78 13.52
C ASN A 221 -2.51 -9.17 13.77
N THR A 222 -1.88 -8.68 12.70
CA THR A 222 -0.62 -7.93 12.74
C THR A 222 -0.78 -6.71 11.84
N VAL A 223 -0.73 -5.51 12.44
CA VAL A 223 -0.89 -4.26 11.69
C VAL A 223 0.21 -4.12 10.65
N THR A 224 1.45 -4.33 11.07
CA THR A 224 2.63 -4.15 10.20
C THR A 224 3.49 -5.41 10.05
N ALA A 225 4.07 -5.58 8.86
CA ALA A 225 5.14 -6.54 8.59
C ALA A 225 6.25 -5.91 7.75
N GLN A 226 7.06 -5.07 8.39
CA GLN A 226 8.07 -4.28 7.69
C GLN A 226 9.28 -5.14 7.29
N GLY A 227 9.68 -5.01 6.02
CA GLY A 227 10.60 -5.87 5.30
C GLY A 227 12.01 -5.33 5.04
N ARG A 228 12.54 -4.44 5.88
CA ARG A 228 13.91 -3.92 5.75
C ARG A 228 14.94 -5.02 6.03
N SER A 229 15.76 -5.32 5.03
CA SER A 229 16.72 -6.43 5.06
C SER A 229 18.17 -6.00 5.25
N ASP A 230 18.47 -4.71 5.14
CA ASP A 230 19.83 -4.15 5.27
C ASP A 230 19.77 -2.89 6.16
N PRO A 231 20.66 -2.73 7.15
CA PRO A 231 20.65 -1.58 8.06
C PRO A 231 20.93 -0.25 7.36
N ASN A 232 21.59 -0.27 6.20
CA ASN A 232 21.92 0.92 5.40
C ASN A 232 20.74 1.40 4.54
N GLN A 233 19.64 0.64 4.48
CA GLN A 233 18.42 1.11 3.85
C GLN A 233 17.75 2.16 4.74
N ASN A 234 17.41 3.30 4.15
CA ASN A 234 16.69 4.40 4.79
C ASN A 234 15.17 4.18 4.83
N THR A 235 14.71 2.93 4.83
CA THR A 235 13.31 2.52 4.72
C THR A 235 12.69 2.19 6.08
N GLY A 236 11.37 2.14 6.15
CA GLY A 236 10.62 1.89 7.37
C GLY A 236 9.19 2.41 7.29
N THR A 237 8.39 2.00 8.28
CA THR A 237 6.98 2.39 8.38
C THR A 237 6.78 3.26 9.60
N THR A 238 6.34 4.50 9.40
CA THR A 238 5.87 5.39 10.46
C THR A 238 4.35 5.46 10.42
N ILE A 239 3.71 5.29 11.57
CA ILE A 239 2.27 5.53 11.80
C ILE A 239 2.20 6.68 12.81
N GLN A 240 1.80 7.87 12.35
CA GLN A 240 1.77 9.11 13.12
C GLN A 240 0.35 9.69 13.20
N GLY A 241 -0.12 10.09 14.38
CA GLY A 241 -1.44 10.75 14.48
C GLY A 241 -2.61 9.82 14.11
N CYS A 242 -2.39 8.52 14.05
CA CYS A 242 -3.37 7.56 13.52
C CYS A 242 -4.22 6.95 14.64
N SER A 243 -5.28 6.24 14.26
CA SER A 243 -6.08 5.41 15.17
C SER A 243 -5.94 3.94 14.79
N ILE A 244 -5.60 3.08 15.76
CA ILE A 244 -5.54 1.62 15.58
C ILE A 244 -6.70 1.00 16.34
N VAL A 245 -7.71 0.52 15.60
CA VAL A 245 -9.01 0.14 16.17
C VAL A 245 -9.48 -1.22 15.67
N ALA A 246 -10.48 -1.79 16.35
CA ALA A 246 -11.20 -2.96 15.86
C ALA A 246 -12.21 -2.53 14.77
N ALA A 247 -12.26 -3.28 13.68
CA ALA A 247 -13.39 -3.19 12.76
C ALA A 247 -14.67 -3.73 13.44
N PRO A 248 -15.88 -3.30 13.02
CA PRO A 248 -17.14 -3.69 13.67
C PRO A 248 -17.30 -5.20 13.84
N GLU A 249 -16.90 -6.00 12.85
CA GLU A 249 -17.00 -7.46 12.90
C GLU A 249 -16.02 -8.10 13.90
N LEU A 250 -14.87 -7.48 14.17
CA LEU A 250 -13.93 -7.94 15.19
C LEU A 250 -14.44 -7.56 16.58
N ALA A 251 -14.95 -6.33 16.74
CA ALA A 251 -15.50 -5.85 18.00
C ALA A 251 -16.73 -6.68 18.45
N ALA A 252 -17.53 -7.16 17.50
CA ALA A 252 -18.69 -8.01 17.76
C ALA A 252 -18.37 -9.50 17.89
N ASN A 253 -17.11 -9.92 17.67
CA ASN A 253 -16.77 -11.34 17.64
C ASN A 253 -16.77 -11.95 19.05
N THR A 254 -17.61 -12.99 19.21
CA THR A 254 -17.66 -13.82 20.43
C THR A 254 -17.34 -15.30 20.14
N ALA A 255 -17.01 -15.65 18.89
CA ALA A 255 -16.87 -17.04 18.47
C ALA A 255 -15.52 -17.65 18.86
N PHE A 256 -14.45 -16.85 18.85
CA PHE A 256 -13.11 -17.26 19.27
C PHE A 256 -12.29 -16.03 19.67
N ALA A 257 -11.29 -16.21 20.54
CA ALA A 257 -10.38 -15.14 20.90
C ALA A 257 -9.55 -14.69 19.68
N THR A 258 -9.37 -13.38 19.51
CA THR A 258 -8.51 -12.81 18.48
C THR A 258 -7.52 -11.85 19.12
N THR A 259 -6.24 -12.15 18.95
CA THR A 259 -5.16 -11.28 19.42
C THR A 259 -4.71 -10.36 18.30
N THR A 260 -4.43 -9.09 18.62
CA THR A 260 -3.91 -8.10 17.66
C THR A 260 -2.56 -7.57 18.14
N TYR A 261 -1.60 -7.46 17.24
CA TYR A 261 -0.27 -6.89 17.49
C TYR A 261 0.01 -5.72 16.53
N LEU A 262 0.83 -4.77 16.96
CA LEU A 262 1.30 -3.63 16.16
C LEU A 262 2.17 -4.08 14.97
N GLY A 263 2.81 -5.24 15.08
CA GLY A 263 3.49 -5.85 13.94
C GLY A 263 4.42 -7.00 14.28
N ARG A 264 5.10 -7.51 13.25
CA ARG A 264 6.12 -8.57 13.35
C ARG A 264 7.23 -8.41 12.29
N PRO A 265 8.47 -8.82 12.60
CA PRO A 265 9.63 -8.50 11.76
C PRO A 265 9.78 -9.45 10.57
N TRP A 266 9.18 -9.10 9.43
CA TRP A 266 9.30 -9.91 8.21
C TRP A 266 10.76 -10.07 7.74
N LYS A 267 11.62 -9.09 8.03
CA LYS A 267 13.06 -9.13 7.69
C LYS A 267 13.92 -8.67 8.87
N MET A 268 15.21 -9.01 8.79
CA MET A 268 16.18 -8.92 9.88
C MET A 268 16.32 -7.53 10.51
N TYR A 269 16.16 -6.46 9.72
CA TYR A 269 16.30 -5.07 10.19
C TYR A 269 14.97 -4.32 10.15
N SER A 270 13.86 -5.05 10.33
CA SER A 270 12.50 -4.49 10.37
C SER A 270 12.46 -3.25 11.26
N ARG A 271 11.80 -2.22 10.76
CA ARG A 271 11.77 -0.88 11.38
C ARG A 271 10.39 -0.27 11.24
N THR A 272 9.69 -0.15 12.37
CA THR A 272 8.33 0.38 12.45
C THR A 272 8.24 1.30 13.66
N VAL A 273 7.63 2.47 13.50
CA VAL A 273 7.42 3.43 14.58
C VAL A 273 5.95 3.80 14.63
N ILE A 274 5.33 3.65 15.81
CA ILE A 274 3.95 4.08 16.10
C ILE A 274 4.04 5.28 17.05
N MET A 275 3.61 6.45 16.61
CA MET A 275 3.77 7.67 17.40
C MET A 275 2.55 8.59 17.37
N GLN A 276 2.32 9.31 18.47
CA GLN A 276 1.22 10.27 18.60
C GLN A 276 -0.14 9.69 18.15
N SER A 277 -0.35 8.39 18.35
CA SER A 277 -1.48 7.65 17.81
C SER A 277 -2.40 7.13 18.94
N ASP A 278 -3.69 7.02 18.66
CA ASP A 278 -4.64 6.36 19.56
C ASP A 278 -4.63 4.85 19.30
N VAL A 279 -4.25 4.08 20.30
CA VAL A 279 -4.16 2.62 20.26
C VAL A 279 -5.27 2.05 21.13
N ALA A 280 -6.30 1.48 20.51
CA ALA A 280 -7.41 0.90 21.24
C ALA A 280 -7.00 -0.38 22.02
N GLY A 281 -7.81 -0.77 23.01
CA GLY A 281 -7.50 -1.87 23.93
C GLY A 281 -7.54 -3.29 23.32
N LEU A 282 -7.65 -3.43 21.99
CA LEU A 282 -7.54 -4.72 21.29
C LEU A 282 -6.09 -5.20 21.15
N VAL A 283 -5.13 -4.28 21.25
CA VAL A 283 -3.70 -4.59 21.09
C VAL A 283 -3.23 -5.34 22.32
N ASP A 284 -2.61 -6.50 22.10
CA ASP A 284 -2.04 -7.32 23.17
C ASP A 284 -1.02 -6.50 23.98
N PRO A 285 -0.97 -6.63 25.33
CA PRO A 285 0.01 -5.90 26.14
C PRO A 285 1.47 -6.08 25.72
N ALA A 286 1.82 -7.22 25.11
CA ALA A 286 3.14 -7.45 24.53
C ALA A 286 3.45 -6.49 23.36
N GLY A 287 2.41 -6.01 22.67
CA GLY A 287 2.47 -5.04 21.57
C GLY A 287 2.94 -5.63 20.24
N TRP A 288 4.03 -6.39 20.27
CA TRP A 288 4.72 -6.87 19.07
C TRP A 288 4.84 -8.41 19.08
N MET A 289 4.74 -9.02 17.91
CA MET A 289 4.78 -10.48 17.75
C MET A 289 6.11 -10.92 17.12
N PRO A 290 6.78 -11.97 17.63
CA PRO A 290 7.95 -12.54 16.96
C PRO A 290 7.58 -13.06 15.57
N TRP A 291 8.49 -12.96 14.60
CA TRP A 291 8.31 -13.63 13.31
C TRP A 291 8.48 -15.14 13.46
N SER A 292 9.60 -15.56 14.06
CA SER A 292 9.91 -16.95 14.39
C SER A 292 11.07 -17.00 15.38
N GLY A 293 10.85 -17.58 16.58
CA GLY A 293 11.89 -17.67 17.60
C GLY A 293 12.48 -16.31 17.96
N ASP A 294 13.81 -16.23 17.99
CA ASP A 294 14.60 -15.02 18.27
C ASP A 294 15.01 -14.23 17.01
N PHE A 295 14.49 -14.60 15.83
CA PHE A 295 14.80 -13.92 14.58
C PHE A 295 14.50 -12.42 14.66
N ALA A 296 15.49 -11.61 14.26
CA ALA A 296 15.47 -10.16 14.18
C ALA A 296 15.29 -9.40 15.51
N LEU A 297 14.99 -10.05 16.64
CA LEU A 297 14.61 -9.37 17.89
C LEU A 297 15.69 -8.40 18.42
N ALA A 298 16.96 -8.68 18.12
CA ALA A 298 18.09 -7.84 18.49
C ALA A 298 18.47 -6.77 17.45
N THR A 299 17.99 -6.89 16.21
CA THR A 299 18.43 -6.06 15.06
C THR A 299 17.31 -5.20 14.45
N LEU A 300 16.05 -5.54 14.75
CA LEU A 300 14.90 -4.71 14.43
C LEU A 300 14.95 -3.38 15.20
N TYR A 301 14.16 -2.41 14.76
CA TYR A 301 13.92 -1.16 15.46
C TYR A 301 12.41 -0.91 15.52
N TYR A 302 11.77 -1.37 16.59
CA TYR A 302 10.36 -1.10 16.85
C TYR A 302 10.23 -0.10 17.95
N ALA A 303 9.46 0.96 17.70
CA ALA A 303 9.39 2.07 18.62
C ALA A 303 7.99 2.62 18.80
N GLU A 304 7.70 3.05 20.03
CA GLU A 304 6.46 3.73 20.40
C GLU A 304 6.79 5.09 21.03
N TYR A 305 6.05 6.15 20.66
CA TYR A 305 6.25 7.51 21.17
C TYR A 305 4.91 8.21 21.39
N ASP A 306 4.64 8.66 22.62
CA ASP A 306 3.49 9.53 22.94
C ASP A 306 2.13 9.01 22.41
N ASN A 307 1.91 7.69 22.50
CA ASN A 307 0.66 7.07 22.11
C ASN A 307 -0.37 7.16 23.24
N SER A 308 -1.64 7.26 22.89
CA SER A 308 -2.78 7.30 23.81
C SER A 308 -3.74 6.12 23.57
N GLY A 309 -4.79 6.01 24.38
CA GLY A 309 -5.76 4.91 24.28
C GLY A 309 -5.43 3.70 25.16
N ALA A 310 -6.41 2.81 25.34
CA ALA A 310 -6.30 1.71 26.30
C ALA A 310 -5.23 0.65 25.95
N GLY A 311 -4.77 0.60 24.70
CA GLY A 311 -3.71 -0.29 24.23
C GLY A 311 -2.32 0.34 24.21
N SER A 312 -2.15 1.61 24.60
CA SER A 312 -0.86 2.30 24.53
C SER A 312 0.06 2.08 25.73
N ASP A 313 -0.39 1.39 26.79
CA ASP A 313 0.44 1.07 27.94
C ASP A 313 1.65 0.22 27.53
N THR A 314 2.85 0.74 27.75
CA THR A 314 4.10 0.10 27.38
C THR A 314 4.72 -0.75 28.48
N SER A 315 4.16 -0.76 29.71
CA SER A 315 4.79 -1.40 30.88
C SER A 315 4.89 -2.93 30.79
N ARG A 316 4.14 -3.55 29.87
CA ARG A 316 4.10 -5.00 29.63
C ARG A 316 4.53 -5.39 28.21
N ARG A 317 5.15 -4.47 27.49
CA ARG A 317 5.67 -4.72 26.15
C ARG A 317 6.78 -5.76 26.19
N VAL A 318 7.04 -6.36 25.04
CA VAL A 318 8.18 -7.26 24.83
C VAL A 318 9.49 -6.64 25.30
N ASN A 319 10.38 -7.46 25.88
CA ASN A 319 11.71 -7.03 26.33
C ASN A 319 12.80 -7.33 25.28
N TRP A 320 12.55 -7.01 24.02
CA TRP A 320 13.50 -7.25 22.94
C TRP A 320 14.54 -6.13 22.87
N PRO A 321 15.83 -6.42 22.56
CA PRO A 321 16.83 -5.36 22.44
C PRO A 321 16.52 -4.31 21.36
N GLY A 322 15.80 -4.71 20.29
CA GLY A 322 15.36 -3.80 19.23
C GLY A 322 14.04 -3.07 19.49
N TYR A 323 13.39 -3.31 20.63
CA TYR A 323 12.18 -2.58 21.02
C TYR A 323 12.54 -1.35 21.88
N HIS A 324 11.90 -0.22 21.61
CA HIS A 324 12.20 1.06 22.23
C HIS A 324 10.93 1.82 22.60
N VAL A 325 10.89 2.36 23.81
CA VAL A 325 9.97 3.45 24.17
C VAL A 325 10.75 4.75 24.00
N LEU A 326 10.35 5.58 23.04
CA LEU A 326 11.02 6.85 22.80
C LEU A 326 10.51 7.88 23.80
N ASN A 327 11.43 8.66 24.39
CA ASN A 327 11.11 9.75 25.31
C ASN A 327 11.68 11.10 24.84
N SER A 328 12.34 11.11 23.67
CA SER A 328 13.02 12.28 23.11
C SER A 328 12.31 12.73 21.84
N THR A 329 11.95 14.01 21.78
CA THR A 329 11.43 14.65 20.56
C THR A 329 12.44 14.61 19.42
N VAL A 330 13.75 14.56 19.72
CA VAL A 330 14.81 14.45 18.70
C VAL A 330 14.78 13.07 18.05
N ASP A 331 14.66 12.01 18.85
CA ASP A 331 14.64 10.63 18.32
C ASP A 331 13.35 10.35 17.55
N ALA A 332 12.20 10.75 18.10
CA ALA A 332 10.91 10.64 17.42
C ALA A 332 10.86 11.51 16.16
N GLY A 333 11.50 12.69 16.18
CA GLY A 333 11.59 13.62 15.07
C GLY A 333 12.20 12.99 13.81
N ASN A 334 13.10 12.00 13.94
CA ASN A 334 13.71 11.30 12.80
C ASN A 334 12.70 10.50 11.96
N PHE A 335 11.53 10.19 12.52
CA PHE A 335 10.51 9.38 11.85
C PHE A 335 9.35 10.20 11.28
N THR A 336 9.40 11.52 11.42
CA THR A 336 8.40 12.47 10.89
C THR A 336 8.45 12.58 9.36
N VAL A 337 7.46 13.25 8.77
CA VAL A 337 7.38 13.50 7.33
C VAL A 337 8.64 14.18 6.78
N ALA A 338 9.18 15.16 7.51
CA ALA A 338 10.40 15.89 7.15
C ALA A 338 11.60 14.96 6.94
N ASN A 339 11.81 14.02 7.88
CA ASN A 339 13.05 13.24 7.93
C ASN A 339 12.92 11.85 7.29
N MET A 340 11.76 11.21 7.41
CA MET A 340 11.55 9.85 6.92
C MET A 340 11.35 9.80 5.40
N VAL A 341 10.59 10.76 4.86
CA VAL A 341 10.23 10.79 3.44
C VAL A 341 10.64 12.07 2.73
N LEU A 342 11.34 12.98 3.41
CA LEU A 342 11.75 14.28 2.87
C LEU A 342 10.54 15.06 2.32
N GLY A 343 9.40 14.99 3.02
CA GLY A 343 8.09 15.44 2.54
C GLY A 343 8.04 16.91 2.15
N ASP A 344 8.82 17.76 2.82
CA ASP A 344 8.89 19.20 2.57
C ASP A 344 9.24 19.56 1.12
N PHE A 345 9.98 18.67 0.44
CA PHE A 345 10.45 18.93 -0.93
C PHE A 345 9.43 18.58 -2.02
N TRP A 346 8.42 17.76 -1.72
CA TRP A 346 7.57 17.18 -2.77
C TRP A 346 6.08 17.16 -2.44
N LEU A 347 5.69 17.03 -1.17
CA LEU A 347 4.27 17.05 -0.78
C LEU A 347 3.55 18.37 -1.09
N PRO A 348 4.17 19.58 -1.01
CA PRO A 348 3.48 20.82 -1.36
C PRO A 348 2.91 20.83 -2.80
N GLN A 349 3.55 20.12 -3.74
CA GLN A 349 3.12 20.06 -5.13
C GLN A 349 1.86 19.20 -5.32
N THR A 350 1.54 18.33 -4.35
CA THR A 350 0.38 17.43 -4.40
C THR A 350 -0.92 18.12 -3.98
N GLY A 351 -0.84 19.26 -3.27
CA GLY A 351 -1.99 19.93 -2.67
C GLY A 351 -2.61 19.20 -1.46
N VAL A 352 -2.07 18.04 -1.06
CA VAL A 352 -2.55 17.26 0.09
C VAL A 352 -2.03 17.88 1.39
N PRO A 353 -2.89 18.04 2.43
CA PRO A 353 -2.45 18.54 3.72
C PRO A 353 -1.52 17.54 4.42
N PHE A 354 -0.47 18.05 5.08
CA PHE A 354 0.44 17.23 5.86
C PHE A 354 1.03 18.03 7.02
N THR A 355 1.33 17.35 8.12
CA THR A 355 2.17 17.89 9.20
C THR A 355 3.60 17.45 8.98
N VAL A 356 4.52 18.41 8.99
CA VAL A 356 5.95 18.20 8.72
C VAL A 356 6.66 17.41 9.82
N GLY A 357 6.39 17.76 11.08
CA GLY A 357 7.11 17.28 12.27
C GLY A 357 6.21 16.56 13.27
N LEU A 358 6.60 16.61 14.54
CA LEU A 358 5.77 16.17 15.67
C LEU A 358 4.71 17.23 15.97
N ASN A 359 3.53 16.79 16.42
CA ASN A 359 2.47 17.68 16.92
C ASN A 359 2.77 18.22 18.32
#